data_AF-A0A0B5ATN8-F1
#
_entry.id   AF-A0A0B5ATN8-F1
#
_cell.length_a   1.000
_cell.length_b   1.000
_cell.length_c   1.000
_cell.angle_alpha   90.00
_cell.angle_beta   90.00
_cell.angle_gamma   90.00
#
_symmetry.space_group_name_H-M   'P 1'
#
loop_
_entity.id
_entity.type
_entity.pdbx_description
1 polymer ?
#
loop_
_entity_poly.entity_id
_entity_poly.type
_entity_poly.pdbx_seq_one_letter_code
_entity_poly.pdbx_strand_id
1 'polypeptide(L)'
;MTVYMLIGLAGMPVFAGWGGGLGTLIRPTFGFILSYIIVAWFVGLLTEKHKSFAMLLTAALLGTALNYLLGTNWMYMAYKLWFNAPEGFTYTMAWVWMLPPMPKDIILSFVAAVVGAKMLQIFPQAQPSKTSVPA
;
A
#
# COMPACT_ATOMS: atom_id res chain seq x y z
N MET A 1 6.78 1.01 7.31
CA MET A 1 7.04 1.18 5.86
C MET A 1 8.26 2.05 5.59
N THR A 2 8.45 3.17 6.31
CA THR A 2 9.65 4.02 6.16
C THR A 2 10.97 3.25 6.34
N VAL A 3 11.08 2.43 7.39
CA VAL A 3 12.28 1.60 7.63
C VAL A 3 12.55 0.64 6.47
N TYR A 4 11.51 -0.03 5.97
CA TYR A 4 11.60 -0.92 4.80
C TYR A 4 12.15 -0.17 3.57
N MET A 5 11.62 1.03 3.28
CA MET A 5 12.08 1.86 2.18
C MET A 5 13.55 2.29 2.37
N LEU A 6 13.92 2.80 3.54
CA LEU A 6 15.27 3.29 3.81
C LEU A 6 16.31 2.17 3.72
N ILE A 7 16.01 0.99 4.26
CA ILE A 7 16.89 -0.18 4.16
C ILE A 7 17.11 -0.57 2.70
N GLY A 8 16.04 -0.60 1.90
CA GLY A 8 16.17 -0.89 0.48
C GLY A 8 16.97 0.17 -0.27
N LEU A 9 16.75 1.45 0.01
CA LEU A 9 17.53 2.55 -0.59
C LEU A 9 19.01 2.54 -0.17
N ALA A 10 19.32 2.07 1.04
CA ALA A 10 20.68 1.89 1.53
C ALA A 10 21.45 0.76 0.82
N GLY A 11 20.80 -0.02 -0.05
CA GLY A 11 21.44 -1.03 -0.89
C GLY A 11 21.05 -2.47 -0.58
N MET A 12 20.27 -2.72 0.47
CA MET A 12 19.83 -4.08 0.79
C MET A 12 18.79 -4.56 -0.23
N PRO A 13 18.90 -5.81 -0.74
CA PRO A 13 18.03 -6.34 -1.79
C PRO A 13 16.65 -6.79 -1.25
N VAL A 14 15.94 -5.87 -0.58
CA VAL A 14 14.62 -6.13 0.07
C VAL A 14 13.42 -5.79 -0.81
N PHE A 15 13.65 -5.08 -1.93
CA PHE A 15 12.59 -4.80 -2.90
C PHE A 15 12.35 -6.00 -3.82
N ALA A 16 11.16 -6.04 -4.43
CA ALA A 16 10.79 -7.13 -5.33
C ALA A 16 11.82 -7.34 -6.46
N GLY A 17 12.11 -8.61 -6.77
CA GLY A 17 13.14 -8.98 -7.74
C GLY A 17 14.57 -8.79 -7.22
N TRP A 18 14.79 -8.90 -5.91
CA TRP A 18 16.11 -8.71 -5.26
C TRP A 18 16.71 -7.33 -5.53
N GLY A 19 15.84 -6.33 -5.65
CA GLY A 19 16.23 -4.94 -5.92
C GLY A 19 16.59 -4.17 -4.65
N GLY A 20 17.48 -3.18 -4.81
CA GLY A 20 17.92 -2.28 -3.75
C GLY A 20 18.73 -1.12 -4.32
N GLY A 21 19.13 -0.19 -3.46
CA GLY A 21 19.93 0.99 -3.77
C GLY A 21 19.12 2.15 -4.33
N LEU A 22 19.79 3.30 -4.45
CA LEU A 22 19.20 4.56 -4.95
C LEU A 22 18.71 4.46 -6.40
N GLY A 23 19.29 3.57 -7.21
CA GLY A 23 18.78 3.28 -8.56
C GLY A 23 17.36 2.73 -8.59
N THR A 24 16.81 2.31 -7.44
CA THR A 24 15.39 1.95 -7.34
C THR A 24 14.47 3.16 -7.45
N LEU A 25 14.93 4.36 -7.05
CA LEU A 25 14.11 5.59 -7.09
C LEU A 25 13.59 5.91 -8.49
N ILE A 26 14.40 5.66 -9.52
CA ILE A 26 14.05 5.92 -10.91
C ILE A 26 13.12 4.85 -11.49
N ARG A 27 12.87 3.73 -10.80
CA ARG A 27 11.99 2.69 -11.32
C ARG A 27 10.53 3.16 -11.37
N PRO A 28 9.78 2.85 -12.44
CA PRO A 28 8.35 3.22 -12.52
C PRO A 28 7.50 2.63 -11.39
N THR A 29 7.93 1.50 -10.81
CA THR A 29 7.22 0.83 -9.71
C THR A 29 7.58 1.36 -8.33
N PHE A 30 8.54 2.29 -8.20
CA PHE A 30 8.97 2.81 -6.90
C PHE A 30 7.86 3.60 -6.20
N GLY A 31 6.98 4.26 -6.96
CA GLY A 31 5.84 5.00 -6.42
C GLY A 31 4.94 4.18 -5.50
N PHE A 32 4.82 2.87 -5.74
CA PHE A 32 4.05 1.96 -4.87
C PHE A 32 4.71 1.76 -3.50
N ILE A 33 6.06 1.76 -3.46
CA ILE A 33 6.80 1.67 -2.19
C ILE A 33 6.62 2.96 -1.40
N LEU A 34 6.70 4.10 -2.08
CA LEU A 34 6.53 5.42 -1.47
C LEU A 34 5.09 5.59 -0.92
N SER A 35 4.08 5.18 -1.68
CA SER A 35 2.68 5.26 -1.25
C SER A 35 2.36 4.41 -0.03
N TYR A 36 3.08 3.31 0.23
CA TYR A 36 2.88 2.52 1.45
C TYR A 36 3.06 3.31 2.74
N ILE A 37 3.86 4.38 2.74
CA ILE A 37 4.01 5.24 3.93
C ILE A 37 2.70 5.98 4.20
N ILE A 38 2.11 6.57 3.15
CA ILE A 38 0.84 7.31 3.23
C ILE A 38 -0.30 6.34 3.54
N VAL A 39 -0.33 5.18 2.90
CA VAL A 39 -1.35 4.14 3.10
C VAL A 39 -1.31 3.62 4.54
N ALA A 40 -0.14 3.37 5.12
CA ALA A 40 -0.03 2.90 6.50
C ALA A 40 -0.59 3.92 7.49
N TRP A 41 -0.31 5.22 7.28
CA TRP A 41 -0.88 6.29 8.09
C TRP A 41 -2.41 6.39 7.91
N PHE A 42 -2.89 6.39 6.67
CA PHE A 42 -4.32 6.50 6.34
C PHE A 42 -5.15 5.32 6.89
N VAL A 43 -4.67 4.09 6.71
CA VAL A 43 -5.33 2.88 7.23
C VAL A 43 -5.28 2.84 8.76
N GLY A 44 -4.17 3.26 9.35
CA GLY A 44 -4.05 3.42 10.80
C GLY A 44 -5.12 4.37 11.36
N LEU A 45 -5.28 5.54 10.72
CA LEU A 45 -6.28 6.54 11.11
C LEU A 45 -7.71 6.00 11.05
N LEU A 46 -8.06 5.25 9.99
CA LEU A 46 -9.40 4.66 9.83
C LEU A 46 -9.72 3.62 10.91
N THR A 47 -8.71 2.84 11.30
CA THR A 47 -8.87 1.69 12.20
C THR A 47 -8.58 2.04 13.67
N GLU A 48 -8.18 3.27 13.97
CA GLU A 48 -7.76 3.68 15.32
C GLU A 48 -8.91 3.58 16.34
N LYS A 49 -10.08 4.12 15.98
CA LYS A 49 -11.24 4.22 16.89
C LYS A 49 -12.10 2.97 16.91
N HIS A 50 -12.25 2.30 15.77
CA HIS A 50 -13.11 1.13 15.62
C HIS A 50 -12.39 0.07 14.81
N LYS A 51 -12.32 -1.15 15.36
CA LYS A 51 -11.61 -2.28 14.74
C LYS A 51 -12.52 -3.47 14.48
N SER A 52 -13.72 -3.21 13.96
CA SER A 52 -14.62 -4.27 13.49
C SER A 52 -14.07 -4.90 12.22
N PHE A 53 -14.48 -6.14 11.91
CA PHE A 53 -14.11 -6.80 10.66
C PHE A 53 -14.45 -5.96 9.43
N ALA A 54 -15.64 -5.34 9.43
CA ALA A 54 -16.07 -4.45 8.35
C ALA A 54 -15.13 -3.25 8.19
N MET A 55 -14.71 -2.61 9.30
CA MET A 55 -13.77 -1.48 9.25
C MET A 55 -12.38 -1.92 8.76
N LEU A 56 -11.89 -3.08 9.20
CA LEU A 56 -10.60 -3.61 8.75
C LEU A 56 -10.61 -3.91 7.24
N LEU A 57 -11.71 -4.50 6.75
CA LEU A 57 -11.87 -4.81 5.33
C LEU A 57 -11.98 -3.53 4.49
N THR A 58 -12.83 -2.58 4.88
CA THR A 58 -12.97 -1.31 4.14
C THR A 58 -11.68 -0.52 4.16
N ALA A 59 -10.98 -0.46 5.30
CA ALA A 59 -9.69 0.21 5.39
C ALA A 59 -8.63 -0.46 4.50
N ALA A 60 -8.58 -1.80 4.45
CA ALA A 60 -7.66 -2.52 3.55
C ALA A 60 -7.95 -2.25 2.05
N LEU A 61 -9.23 -2.25 1.65
CA LEU A 61 -9.63 -1.95 0.28
C LEU A 61 -9.35 -0.49 -0.10
N LEU A 62 -9.66 0.47 0.78
CA LEU A 62 -9.36 1.88 0.56
C LEU A 62 -7.85 2.15 0.54
N GLY A 63 -7.09 1.48 1.40
CA GLY A 63 -5.63 1.52 1.38
C GLY A 63 -5.05 1.00 0.06
N THR A 64 -5.61 -0.09 -0.46
CA THR A 64 -5.24 -0.64 -1.78
C THR A 64 -5.58 0.34 -2.92
N ALA A 65 -6.78 0.92 -2.89
CA ALA A 65 -7.19 1.93 -3.88
C ALA A 65 -6.29 3.17 -3.86
N LEU A 66 -5.93 3.65 -2.66
CA LEU A 66 -5.01 4.77 -2.49
C LEU A 66 -3.60 4.42 -2.98
N ASN A 67 -3.14 3.20 -2.72
CA ASN A 67 -1.86 2.70 -3.23
C ASN A 67 -1.83 2.68 -4.76
N TYR A 68 -2.90 2.18 -5.39
CA TYR A 68 -3.04 2.17 -6.85
C TYR A 68 -3.08 3.57 -7.42
N LEU A 69 -3.82 4.50 -6.79
CA LEU A 69 -3.87 5.89 -7.21
C LEU A 69 -2.48 6.51 -7.22
N LEU A 70 -1.76 6.48 -6.10
CA LEU A 70 -0.46 7.14 -5.98
C LEU A 70 0.62 6.43 -6.81
N GLY A 71 0.68 5.11 -6.74
CA GLY A 71 1.67 4.30 -7.46
C GLY A 71 1.51 4.36 -8.98
N THR A 72 0.28 4.31 -9.49
CA THR A 72 0.01 4.37 -10.94
C THR A 72 0.32 5.76 -11.50
N ASN A 73 0.02 6.82 -10.74
CA ASN A 73 0.38 8.19 -11.14
C ASN A 73 1.90 8.37 -11.22
N TRP A 74 2.64 7.88 -10.22
CA TRP A 74 4.11 7.86 -10.28
C TRP A 74 4.60 7.05 -11.48
N MET A 75 4.07 5.85 -11.70
CA MET A 75 4.46 4.98 -12.80
C MET A 75 4.27 5.67 -14.16
N TYR A 76 3.11 6.31 -14.35
CA TYR A 76 2.85 7.09 -15.56
C TYR A 76 3.86 8.21 -15.77
N MET A 77 4.12 9.01 -14.72
CA MET A 77 5.12 10.09 -14.79
C MET A 77 6.52 9.55 -15.08
N ALA A 78 6.91 8.44 -14.46
CA ALA A 78 8.21 7.82 -14.64
C ALA A 78 8.45 7.37 -16.07
N TYR A 79 7.49 6.66 -16.68
CA TYR A 79 7.58 6.27 -18.09
C TYR A 79 7.63 7.48 -19.01
N LYS A 80 6.86 8.53 -18.72
CA LYS A 80 6.80 9.73 -19.56
C LYS A 80 8.06 10.60 -19.48
N LEU A 81 8.73 10.65 -18.33
CA LEU A 81 9.78 11.63 -18.06
C LEU A 81 11.20 11.04 -18.13
N TRP A 82 11.42 9.80 -17.66
CA TRP A 82 12.79 9.28 -17.51
C TRP A 82 12.99 7.78 -17.80
N PHE A 83 11.94 7.01 -18.12
CA PHE A 83 12.05 5.56 -18.35
C PHE A 83 11.76 5.11 -19.79
N ASN A 84 11.61 6.06 -20.73
CA ASN A 84 11.20 5.84 -22.13
C ASN A 84 9.91 5.01 -22.24
N ALA A 85 8.78 5.71 -22.31
CA ALA A 85 7.49 5.09 -22.47
C ALA A 85 7.43 4.23 -23.74
N PRO A 86 6.80 3.04 -23.71
CA PRO A 86 6.49 2.27 -24.91
C PRO A 86 5.72 3.11 -25.93
N GLU A 87 5.86 2.81 -27.22
CA GLU A 87 5.05 3.46 -28.25
C GLU A 87 3.55 3.32 -27.94
N GLY A 88 2.83 4.43 -27.97
CA GLY A 88 1.40 4.46 -27.64
C GLY A 88 1.07 4.34 -26.14
N PHE A 89 2.04 4.46 -25.22
CA PHE A 89 1.77 4.45 -23.78
C PHE A 89 0.90 5.63 -23.36
N THR A 90 -0.29 5.32 -22.86
CA THR A 90 -1.26 6.30 -22.36
C THR A 90 -1.50 6.14 -20.87
N TYR A 91 -2.12 7.14 -20.24
CA TYR A 91 -2.54 7.05 -18.85
C TYR A 91 -3.51 5.88 -18.61
N THR A 92 -4.43 5.63 -19.55
CA THR A 92 -5.33 4.47 -19.51
C THR A 92 -4.55 3.15 -19.50
N MET A 93 -3.49 3.03 -20.31
CA MET A 93 -2.64 1.84 -20.35
C MET A 93 -2.01 1.56 -18.98
N ALA A 94 -1.53 2.59 -18.28
CA ALA A 94 -0.96 2.46 -16.94
C ALA A 94 -1.99 1.90 -15.94
N TRP A 95 -3.25 2.32 -16.03
CA TRP A 95 -4.33 1.78 -15.21
C TRP A 95 -4.77 0.37 -15.60
N VAL A 96 -4.77 0.05 -16.90
CA VAL A 96 -5.05 -1.32 -17.37
C VAL A 96 -4.02 -2.30 -16.81
N TRP A 97 -2.75 -1.90 -16.65
CA TRP A 97 -1.73 -2.73 -16.00
C TRP A 97 -2.00 -3.03 -14.53
N MET A 98 -2.90 -2.30 -13.88
CA MET A 98 -3.34 -2.55 -12.51
C MET A 98 -4.48 -3.57 -12.43
N LEU A 99 -5.11 -3.94 -13.55
CA LEU A 99 -6.18 -4.96 -13.57
C LEU A 99 -5.65 -6.38 -13.26
N PRO A 100 -4.53 -6.87 -13.82
CA PRO A 100 -3.99 -8.18 -13.46
C PRO A 100 -3.67 -8.37 -11.96
N PRO A 101 -3.05 -7.40 -11.25
CA PRO A 101 -2.83 -7.53 -9.80
C PRO A 101 -4.09 -7.29 -8.96
N MET A 102 -5.16 -6.70 -9.49
CA MET A 102 -6.34 -6.35 -8.71
C MET A 102 -7.02 -7.56 -8.02
N PRO A 103 -7.27 -8.71 -8.69
CA PRO A 103 -7.87 -9.87 -8.03
C PRO A 103 -7.06 -10.37 -6.82
N LYS A 104 -5.73 -10.47 -6.94
CA LYS A 104 -4.88 -10.90 -5.82
C LYS A 104 -4.96 -9.90 -4.65
N ASP A 105 -5.03 -8.61 -4.93
CA ASP A 105 -5.03 -7.58 -3.89
C ASP A 105 -6.36 -7.51 -3.15
N ILE A 106 -7.48 -7.77 -3.85
CA ILE A 106 -8.79 -7.96 -3.22
C ILE A 106 -8.75 -9.16 -2.27
N ILE A 107 -8.26 -10.32 -2.75
CA ILE A 107 -8.15 -11.53 -1.92
C ILE A 107 -7.27 -11.26 -0.70
N LEU A 108 -6.12 -10.63 -0.88
CA LEU A 108 -5.21 -10.29 0.22
C LEU A 108 -5.83 -9.29 1.19
N SER A 109 -6.67 -8.36 0.74
CA SER A 109 -7.41 -7.44 1.62
C SER A 109 -8.40 -8.18 2.51
N PHE A 110 -9.11 -9.18 1.97
CA PHE A 110 -9.97 -10.07 2.76
C PHE A 110 -9.18 -10.87 3.79
N VAL A 111 -8.07 -11.49 3.37
CA VAL A 111 -7.20 -12.25 4.27
C VAL A 111 -6.65 -11.34 5.38
N ALA A 112 -6.21 -10.13 5.05
CA ALA A 112 -5.72 -9.15 6.01
C ALA A 112 -6.80 -8.77 7.03
N ALA A 113 -8.05 -8.59 6.61
CA ALA A 113 -9.16 -8.31 7.53
C ALA A 113 -9.44 -9.49 8.48
N VAL A 114 -9.41 -10.72 7.98
CA VAL A 114 -9.59 -11.94 8.81
C VAL A 114 -8.45 -12.07 9.82
N VAL A 115 -7.20 -11.93 9.37
CA VAL A 115 -6.02 -12.02 10.23
C VAL A 115 -6.05 -10.90 11.27
N GLY A 116 -6.33 -9.65 10.85
CA GLY A 116 -6.44 -8.51 11.74
C GLY A 116 -7.49 -8.70 12.82
N ALA A 117 -8.69 -9.18 12.46
CA ALA A 117 -9.75 -9.47 13.42
C ALA A 117 -9.34 -10.54 14.43
N LYS A 118 -8.68 -11.63 13.98
CA LYS A 118 -8.15 -12.68 14.87
C LYS A 118 -7.04 -12.16 15.79
N MET A 119 -6.12 -11.32 15.28
CA MET A 119 -5.06 -10.75 16.10
C MET A 119 -5.61 -9.86 17.22
N LEU A 120 -6.69 -9.11 16.98
CA LEU A 120 -7.33 -8.29 18.01
C LEU A 120 -8.07 -9.09 19.09
N GLN A 121 -8.46 -10.33 18.78
CA GLN A 121 -9.00 -11.27 19.77
C GLN A 121 -7.89 -11.85 20.66
N ILE A 122 -6.72 -12.12 20.07
CA ILE A 122 -5.57 -12.71 20.78
C ILE A 122 -4.82 -11.66 21.61
N PHE A 123 -4.78 -10.41 21.15
CA PHE A 123 -4.10 -9.30 21.81
C PHE A 123 -5.09 -8.19 22.21
N PRO A 124 -5.82 -8.33 23.33
CA PRO A 124 -6.79 -7.34 23.79
C PRO A 124 -6.18 -5.95 24.04
N GLN A 125 -4.88 -5.88 24.36
CA GLN A 125 -4.14 -4.63 24.55
C GLN A 125 -4.07 -3.78 23.27
N ALA A 126 -4.24 -4.39 22.10
CA ALA A 126 -4.30 -3.70 20.81
C ALA A 126 -5.71 -3.20 20.47
N GLN A 127 -6.72 -3.47 21.31
CA GLN A 127 -8.06 -2.92 21.12
C GLN A 127 -8.08 -1.40 21.40
N PRO A 128 -8.98 -0.65 20.75
CA PRO A 128 -9.15 0.77 21.05
C PRO A 128 -9.49 0.95 22.54
N SER A 129 -8.77 1.82 23.24
CA SER A 129 -9.06 2.14 24.64
C SER A 129 -10.51 2.65 24.77
N LYS A 130 -11.28 2.09 25.71
CA LYS A 130 -12.70 2.46 25.95
C LYS A 130 -12.89 3.86 26.59
N THR A 131 -11.86 4.70 26.69
CA THR A 131 -11.85 5.90 27.56
C THR A 131 -12.24 7.23 26.92
N SER A 132 -13.04 7.28 25.85
CA SER A 132 -13.48 8.58 25.30
C SER A 132 -14.95 8.65 24.87
N VAL A 133 -15.86 8.14 25.69
CA VAL A 133 -17.26 8.57 25.66
C VAL A 133 -17.60 9.11 27.06
N PRO A 134 -17.47 10.41 27.33
CA PRO A 134 -18.25 11.01 28.40
C PRO A 134 -19.73 10.83 28.07
N ALA A 135 -20.46 10.27 29.02
CA ALA A 135 -21.90 10.07 28.99
C ALA A 135 -22.68 11.38 28.82
#